data_AF-A0A8S3I6Y8-F1
#
_entry.id   AF-A0A8S3I6Y8-F1
#
_cell.length_a   1.000
_cell.length_b   1.000
_cell.length_c   1.000
_cell.angle_alpha   90.00
_cell.angle_beta   90.00
_cell.angle_gamma   90.00
#
_symmetry.space_group_name_H-M   'P 1'
#
loop_
_entity.id
_entity.type
_entity.pdbx_description
1 polymer ?
#
loop_
_entity_poly.entity_id
_entity_poly.type
_entity_poly.pdbx_seq_one_letter_code
_entity_poly.pdbx_strand_id
1 'polypeptide(L)'
;YDTVKVWKKFGGEAISPTSVVLLQELDRFNILASTMSKSLATLRRALKGEVGMSNELEDLSRALYNGQLPPIWRRLAPATKKNLATWMDHFLRRNQLYSGWVNIHIFILE
;
A
#
# COMPACT_ATOMS: atom_id res chain seq x y z
N TYR A 1 7.60 -3.67 -2.53
CA TYR A 1 8.00 -4.50 -3.68
C TYR A 1 9.03 -3.76 -4.51
N ASP A 2 10.12 -4.43 -4.87
CA ASP A 2 11.09 -3.88 -5.82
C ASP A 2 10.62 -4.21 -7.25
N THR A 3 9.83 -3.33 -7.85
CA THR A 3 9.17 -3.58 -9.14
C THR A 3 10.15 -3.70 -10.29
N VAL A 4 11.33 -3.05 -10.21
CA VAL A 4 12.40 -3.23 -11.19
C VAL A 4 12.95 -4.65 -11.14
N LYS A 5 13.24 -5.18 -9.94
CA LYS A 5 13.66 -6.59 -9.81
C LYS A 5 12.58 -7.56 -10.27
N VAL A 6 11.32 -7.30 -9.95
CA VAL A 6 10.20 -8.15 -10.38
C VAL A 6 10.04 -8.13 -11.90
N TRP A 7 10.15 -6.97 -12.54
CA TRP A 7 10.10 -6.85 -14.01
C TRP A 7 11.20 -7.67 -14.70
N LYS A 8 12.45 -7.56 -14.22
CA LYS A 8 13.57 -8.36 -14.74
C LYS A 8 13.31 -9.86 -14.62
N LYS A 9 12.70 -10.29 -13.50
CA LYS A 9 12.34 -11.70 -13.27
C LYS A 9 11.23 -12.20 -14.21
N PHE A 10 10.36 -11.33 -14.69
CA PHE A 10 9.22 -11.69 -15.54
C PHE A 10 9.55 -11.75 -17.05
N GLY A 11 10.83 -11.62 -17.43
CA GLY A 11 11.25 -11.71 -18.83
C GLY A 11 11.52 -10.38 -19.53
N GLY A 12 11.51 -9.25 -18.80
CA GLY A 12 11.99 -7.97 -19.32
C GLY A 12 11.16 -7.41 -20.49
N GLU A 13 11.67 -7.52 -21.72
CA GLU A 13 11.00 -6.96 -22.92
C GLU A 13 9.81 -7.82 -23.40
N ALA A 14 9.72 -9.07 -22.97
CA ALA A 14 8.66 -10.01 -23.36
C ALA A 14 7.64 -10.28 -22.24
N ILE A 15 7.21 -9.25 -21.48
CA ILE A 15 6.25 -9.46 -20.40
C ILE A 15 4.81 -9.62 -20.91
N SER A 16 4.08 -10.55 -20.28
CA SER A 16 2.65 -10.71 -20.52
C SER A 16 1.83 -9.49 -20.04
N PRO A 17 0.65 -9.23 -20.62
CA PRO A 17 -0.24 -8.17 -20.12
C PRO A 17 -0.60 -8.33 -18.63
N THR A 18 -0.75 -9.56 -18.15
CA THR A 18 -1.00 -9.86 -16.74
C THR A 18 0.18 -9.49 -15.84
N SER A 19 1.41 -9.67 -16.32
CA SER A 19 2.64 -9.24 -15.63
C SER A 19 2.74 -7.71 -15.55
N VAL A 20 2.33 -7.00 -16.60
CA VAL A 20 2.25 -5.52 -16.61
C VAL A 20 1.28 -5.03 -15.53
N VAL A 21 0.07 -5.59 -15.51
CA VAL A 21 -0.97 -5.21 -14.53
C VAL A 21 -0.48 -5.47 -13.11
N LEU A 22 0.18 -6.61 -12.87
CA LEU A 22 0.77 -6.90 -11.57
C LEU A 22 1.79 -5.84 -11.17
N LEU A 23 2.75 -5.50 -12.03
CA LEU A 23 3.75 -4.47 -11.72
C LEU A 23 3.12 -3.11 -11.36
N GLN A 24 2.11 -2.69 -12.13
CA GLN A 24 1.37 -1.45 -11.84
C GLN A 24 0.65 -1.52 -10.48
N GLU A 25 0.00 -2.64 -10.17
CA GLU A 25 -0.66 -2.85 -8.89
C GLU A 25 0.33 -2.85 -7.72
N LEU A 26 1.53 -3.43 -7.90
CA LEU A 26 2.61 -3.40 -6.91
C LEU A 26 3.11 -1.98 -6.67
N ASP A 27 3.28 -1.17 -7.71
CA ASP A 27 3.69 0.23 -7.58
C ASP A 27 2.65 1.06 -6.83
N ARG A 28 1.36 0.91 -7.16
CA ARG A 28 0.27 1.57 -6.43
C ARG A 28 0.24 1.14 -4.96
N PHE A 29 0.42 -0.15 -4.71
CA PHE A 29 0.48 -0.69 -3.35
C PHE A 29 1.67 -0.14 -2.55
N ASN A 30 2.84 -0.03 -3.18
CA ASN A 30 4.03 0.57 -2.58
C ASN A 30 3.79 2.03 -2.17
N ILE A 31 3.17 2.82 -3.04
CA ILE A 31 2.87 4.24 -2.75
C ILE A 31 1.93 4.35 -1.57
N LEU A 32 0.87 3.53 -1.52
CA LEU A 32 -0.07 3.49 -0.41
C LEU A 32 0.63 3.07 0.90
N ALA A 33 1.36 1.96 0.90
CA ALA A 33 2.07 1.46 2.08
C ALA A 33 3.12 2.45 2.62
N SER A 34 3.86 3.09 1.71
CA SER A 34 4.84 4.13 2.06
C SER A 34 4.16 5.36 2.67
N THR A 35 3.06 5.82 2.08
CA THR A 35 2.26 6.92 2.62
C THR A 35 1.70 6.59 4.01
N MET A 36 1.18 5.38 4.20
CA MET A 36 0.70 4.91 5.51
C MET A 36 1.82 4.95 6.55
N SER A 37 2.98 4.35 6.25
CA SER A 37 4.12 4.30 7.17
C SER A 37 4.61 5.70 7.55
N LYS A 38 4.81 6.58 6.55
CA LYS A 38 5.28 7.96 6.77
C LYS A 38 4.28 8.78 7.58
N SER A 39 3.00 8.73 7.20
CA SER A 39 1.96 9.51 7.87
C SER A 39 1.77 9.09 9.33
N LEU A 40 1.80 7.78 9.63
CA LEU A 40 1.76 7.27 11.01
C LEU A 40 3.02 7.64 11.81
N ALA A 41 4.20 7.58 11.19
CA ALA A 41 5.44 7.98 11.84
C ALA A 41 5.42 9.47 12.20
N THR A 42 4.98 10.33 11.29
CA THR A 42 4.85 11.77 11.53
C THR A 42 3.79 12.07 12.58
N LEU A 43 2.62 11.40 12.54
CA LEU A 43 1.60 11.55 13.58
C LEU A 43 2.15 11.19 14.96
N ARG A 44 2.89 10.08 15.09
CA ARG A 44 3.52 9.69 16.35
C ARG A 44 4.48 10.76 16.88
N ARG A 45 5.25 11.41 16.00
CA ARG A 45 6.15 12.50 16.37
C ARG A 45 5.38 13.76 16.77
N ALA A 46 4.27 14.06 16.08
CA ALA A 46 3.41 15.20 16.41
C ALA A 46 2.78 15.04 17.80
N LEU A 47 2.30 13.85 18.13
CA LEU A 47 1.75 13.52 19.44
C LEU A 47 2.78 13.63 20.58
N LYS A 48 4.07 13.52 20.26
CA LYS A 48 5.18 13.74 21.21
C LYS A 48 5.63 15.21 21.30
N GLY A 49 5.05 16.10 20.49
CA GLY A 49 5.48 17.49 20.38
C GLY A 49 6.77 17.70 19.59
N GLU A 50 7.28 16.69 18.89
CA GLU A 50 8.53 16.78 18.11
C GLU A 50 8.34 17.46 16.75
N VAL A 51 7.10 17.49 16.23
CA VAL A 51 6.71 18.21 15.01
C VAL A 51 5.34 18.86 15.23
N GLY A 52 5.05 19.93 14.50
CA GLY A 52 3.74 20.59 14.56
C GLY A 52 2.61 19.72 14.01
N MET A 53 1.44 19.81 14.65
CA MET A 53 0.23 19.16 14.16
C MET A 53 -0.32 19.95 12.97
N SER A 54 -0.47 19.29 11.81
CA SER A 54 -1.09 19.87 10.62
C SER A 54 -2.55 19.40 10.48
N ASN A 55 -3.37 20.12 9.71
CA ASN A 55 -4.75 19.70 9.41
C ASN A 55 -4.82 18.26 8.87
N GLU A 56 -3.86 17.87 8.02
CA GLU A 56 -3.80 16.51 7.47
C GLU A 56 -3.50 15.45 8.55
N LEU A 57 -2.67 15.76 9.54
CA LEU A 57 -2.40 14.88 10.69
C LEU A 57 -3.59 14.84 11.65
N GLU A 58 -4.34 15.94 11.82
CA GLU A 58 -5.57 15.99 12.61
C GLU A 58 -6.66 15.11 11.99
N ASP A 59 -6.86 15.24 10.68
CA ASP A 59 -7.82 14.41 9.95
C ASP A 59 -7.43 12.94 9.98
N LEU A 60 -6.13 12.63 9.84
CA LEU A 60 -5.59 11.28 10.02
C LEU A 60 -5.92 10.74 11.41
N SER A 61 -5.58 11.49 12.46
CA SER A 61 -5.82 11.11 13.86
C SER A 61 -7.30 10.85 14.13
N ARG A 62 -8.16 11.78 13.71
CA ARG A 62 -9.62 11.69 13.88
C ARG A 62 -10.19 10.49 13.14
N ALA A 63 -9.77 10.23 11.91
CA ALA A 63 -10.24 9.08 11.14
C ALA A 63 -9.83 7.76 11.80
N LEU A 64 -8.57 7.65 12.26
CA LEU A 64 -8.09 6.47 12.96
C LEU A 64 -8.86 6.22 14.26
N TYR A 65 -9.07 7.26 15.07
CA TYR A 65 -9.85 7.19 16.30
C TYR A 65 -11.28 6.71 16.06
N ASN A 66 -11.92 7.19 14.99
CA ASN A 66 -13.29 6.82 14.61
C ASN A 66 -13.39 5.49 13.84
N GLY A 67 -12.29 4.74 13.67
CA GLY A 67 -12.30 3.49 12.91
C GLY A 67 -12.61 3.67 11.42
N GLN A 68 -12.32 4.83 10.87
CA GLN A 68 -12.54 5.18 9.46
C GLN A 68 -11.22 5.16 8.68
N LEU A 69 -11.31 4.83 7.39
CA LEU A 69 -10.15 4.91 6.51
C LEU A 69 -9.72 6.38 6.35
N PRO A 70 -8.49 6.76 6.71
CA PRO A 70 -8.01 8.12 6.59
C PRO A 70 -8.10 8.66 5.15
N PRO A 71 -8.47 9.93 4.94
CA PRO A 71 -8.61 10.51 3.60
C PRO A 71 -7.36 10.36 2.73
N ILE A 72 -6.18 10.59 3.31
CA ILE A 72 -4.89 10.48 2.62
C ILE A 72 -4.58 9.06 2.12
N TRP A 73 -5.08 8.03 2.81
CA TRP A 73 -4.95 6.65 2.37
C TRP A 73 -6.05 6.29 1.36
N ARG A 74 -7.27 6.78 1.59
CA ARG A 74 -8.42 6.55 0.70
C ARG A 74 -8.18 7.05 -0.71
N ARG A 75 -7.48 8.18 -0.89
CA ARG A 75 -7.13 8.73 -2.22
C ARG A 75 -6.20 7.81 -3.02
N LEU A 76 -5.44 6.96 -2.35
CA LEU A 76 -4.49 6.03 -2.96
C LEU A 76 -5.05 4.59 -3.05
N ALA A 77 -6.06 4.29 -2.25
CA ALA A 77 -6.74 3.00 -2.24
C ALA A 77 -7.78 2.89 -3.36
N PRO A 78 -8.11 1.67 -3.81
CA PRO A 78 -9.30 1.45 -4.64
C PRO A 78 -10.58 1.95 -3.95
N ALA A 79 -11.55 2.37 -4.75
CA ALA A 79 -12.85 2.86 -4.24
C ALA A 79 -13.47 1.82 -3.29
N THR A 80 -13.75 2.23 -2.05
CA THR A 80 -14.18 1.33 -0.99
C THR A 80 -15.08 2.02 0.02
N LYS A 81 -16.06 1.26 0.53
CA LYS A 81 -16.95 1.65 1.65
C LYS A 81 -16.59 0.93 2.96
N LYS A 82 -15.47 0.19 2.99
CA LYS A 82 -15.03 -0.55 4.18
C LYS A 82 -14.62 0.41 5.30
N ASN A 83 -14.94 0.02 6.54
CA ASN A 83 -14.36 0.67 7.73
C ASN A 83 -12.87 0.30 7.86
N LEU A 84 -12.15 0.95 8.78
CA LEU A 84 -10.70 0.77 8.90
C LEU A 84 -10.31 -0.69 9.18
N ALA A 85 -11.01 -1.37 10.10
CA ALA A 85 -10.71 -2.75 10.48
C ALA A 85 -10.84 -3.71 9.28
N THR A 86 -12.02 -3.72 8.63
CA THR A 86 -12.26 -4.58 7.46
C THR A 86 -11.41 -4.20 6.25
N TRP A 87 -11.02 -2.93 6.12
CA TRP A 87 -10.09 -2.49 5.09
C TRP A 87 -8.67 -2.97 5.35
N MET A 88 -8.22 -2.98 6.61
CA MET A 88 -6.89 -3.47 6.97
C MET A 88 -6.74 -4.97 6.68
N ASP A 89 -7.77 -5.76 7.00
CA ASP A 89 -7.80 -7.19 6.65
C ASP A 89 -7.68 -7.39 5.13
N HIS A 90 -8.40 -6.58 4.35
CA HIS A 90 -8.31 -6.61 2.90
C HIS A 90 -6.91 -6.20 2.40
N PHE A 91 -6.32 -5.16 2.98
CA PHE A 91 -4.97 -4.69 2.65
C PHE A 91 -3.91 -5.78 2.90
N LEU A 92 -3.96 -6.45 4.06
CA LEU A 92 -3.05 -7.54 4.41
C LEU A 92 -3.23 -8.76 3.50
N ARG A 93 -4.47 -9.14 3.18
CA ARG A 93 -4.75 -10.23 2.22
C ARG A 93 -4.21 -9.90 0.83
N ARG A 94 -4.35 -8.65 0.36
CA ARG A 94 -3.76 -8.23 -0.94
C ARG A 94 -2.24 -8.30 -0.89
N ASN A 95 -1.61 -7.92 0.21
CA ASN A 95 -0.16 -8.06 0.37
C ASN A 95 0.29 -9.52 0.25
N GLN A 96 -0.42 -10.45 0.90
CA GLN A 96 -0.13 -11.89 0.80
C GLN A 96 -0.31 -12.39 -0.63
N LEU A 97 -1.39 -11.99 -1.30
CA LEU A 97 -1.67 -12.36 -2.69
C LEU A 97 -0.57 -11.88 -3.64
N TYR A 98 -0.18 -10.62 -3.54
CA TYR A 98 0.91 -10.04 -4.33
C TYR A 98 2.25 -10.72 -4.07
N SER A 99 2.57 -10.98 -2.81
CA SER A 99 3.77 -11.74 -2.45
C SER A 99 3.74 -13.14 -3.06
N GLY A 100 2.57 -13.81 -3.02
CA GLY A 100 2.35 -15.09 -3.66
C GLY A 100 2.56 -15.04 -5.16
N TRP A 101 1.98 -14.06 -5.88
CA TRP A 101 2.13 -13.94 -7.33
C TRP A 101 3.56 -13.61 -7.76
N VAL A 102 4.25 -12.74 -7.03
CA VAL A 102 5.67 -12.44 -7.27
C VAL A 102 6.55 -13.69 -7.09
N ASN A 103 6.20 -14.55 -6.13
CA ASN A 103 6.94 -15.78 -5.86
C ASN A 103 6.55 -16.94 -6.79
N ILE A 104 5.28 -17.11 -7.15
CA ILE A 104 4.81 -18.20 -8.04
C ILE A 104 5.43 -18.06 -9.43
N HIS A 105 5.60 -16.84 -9.93
CA HIS A 105 6.26 -16.63 -11.22
C HIS A 105 7.74 -17.06 -11.22
N ILE A 106 8.35 -17.30 -10.05
CA ILE A 106 9.70 -17.87 -9.94
C ILE A 106 9.68 -19.36 -10.33
N PHE A 107 8.62 -20.09 -10.01
CA PHE A 107 8.54 -21.55 -10.22
C PHE A 107 8.07 -21.98 -11.62
N ILE A 108 7.55 -21.06 -12.44
CA ILE A 108 7.07 -21.39 -13.80
C ILE A 108 8.19 -21.23 -14.85
N LEU A 109 9.34 -20.66 -14.47
CA LEU A 109 10.49 -20.40 -15.34
C LEU A 109 11.72 -21.26 -15.01
N GLU A 110 11.60 -22.20 -14.06
CA GLU A 110 12.57 -23.29 -13.79
C GLU A 110 11.97 -24.62 -14.27
#